data_AF-A0A1I6SFC0-F1
#
_entry.id   AF-A0A1I6SFC0-F1
#
_cell.length_a   1.000
_cell.length_b   1.000
_cell.length_c   1.000
_cell.angle_alpha   90.00
_cell.angle_beta   90.00
_cell.angle_gamma   90.00
#
_symmetry.space_group_name_H-M   'P 1'
#
loop_
_entity.id
_entity.type
_entity.pdbx_description
1 polymer ?
#
loop_
_entity_poly.entity_id
_entity_poly.type
_entity_poly.pdbx_seq_one_letter_code
_entity_poly.pdbx_strand_id
1 'polypeptide(L)'
;MKKYALSVMIAAALLFAACNSGGSKSGGETSQTEMEASAGTEQHDEHAVLGVQGLCDMCKKNIETAAKSVEGVSTAEWDAEKKELHFHFNPQQTDIDAISKAIAGVGYDTDRDKADQATYDALPACCKYRG
;
A
#
# COMPACT_ATOMS: atom_id res chain seq x y z
N MET A 1 21.89 -20.73 15.36
CA MET A 1 22.17 -22.14 15.00
C MET A 1 20.94 -22.70 14.30
N LYS A 2 20.99 -22.76 12.97
CA LYS A 2 19.94 -23.30 12.10
C LYS A 2 19.94 -24.82 12.25
N LYS A 3 18.79 -25.42 12.57
CA LYS A 3 18.57 -26.86 12.49
C LYS A 3 17.23 -27.12 11.81
N TYR A 4 17.35 -27.63 10.59
CA TYR A 4 16.31 -28.09 9.70
C TYR A 4 15.62 -29.33 10.29
N ALA A 5 14.30 -29.35 10.27
CA ALA A 5 13.48 -30.56 10.28
C ALA A 5 12.63 -30.47 9.00
N LEU A 6 13.03 -31.13 7.91
CA LEU A 6 12.65 -32.49 7.54
C LEU A 6 11.13 -32.71 7.52
N SER A 7 10.60 -32.69 6.29
CA SER A 7 9.73 -33.73 5.73
C SER A 7 8.28 -33.78 6.22
N VAL A 8 7.33 -33.36 5.36
CA VAL A 8 6.31 -34.27 4.78
C VAL A 8 5.90 -33.73 3.40
N MET A 9 6.20 -34.48 2.35
CA MET A 9 5.58 -34.36 1.03
C MET A 9 4.23 -35.08 1.08
N ILE A 10 3.12 -34.37 0.91
CA ILE A 10 1.83 -35.01 0.64
C ILE A 10 1.55 -34.85 -0.84
N ALA A 11 1.89 -35.91 -1.58
CA ALA A 11 1.33 -36.17 -2.88
C ALA A 11 -0.11 -36.68 -2.69
N ALA A 12 -1.09 -35.93 -3.20
CA ALA A 12 -2.42 -36.44 -3.44
C ALA A 12 -2.76 -36.16 -4.91
N ALA A 13 -2.44 -37.14 -5.75
CA ALA A 13 -2.97 -37.23 -7.10
C ALA A 13 -4.41 -37.73 -7.00
N LEU A 14 -5.38 -36.93 -7.48
CA LEU A 14 -6.68 -37.43 -7.90
C LEU A 14 -6.90 -37.04 -9.36
N LEU A 15 -6.68 -38.04 -10.22
CA LEU A 15 -7.09 -38.06 -11.61
C LEU A 15 -8.59 -38.41 -11.65
N PHE A 16 -9.43 -37.46 -12.08
CA PHE A 16 -10.68 -37.79 -12.73
C PHE A 16 -10.64 -37.26 -14.15
N ALA A 17 -10.26 -38.14 -15.07
CA ALA A 17 -10.50 -37.97 -16.48
C ALA A 17 -11.92 -38.48 -16.79
N ALA A 18 -12.82 -37.58 -17.13
CA ALA A 18 -14.03 -37.89 -17.90
C ALA A 18 -14.11 -36.88 -19.05
N CYS A 19 -13.52 -37.25 -20.19
CA CYS A 19 -13.83 -36.63 -21.48
C CYS A 19 -15.01 -37.41 -22.09
N ASN A 20 -16.10 -36.70 -22.45
CA ASN A 20 -16.71 -36.91 -23.76
C ASN A 20 -17.45 -35.65 -24.24
N SER A 21 -16.82 -35.00 -25.21
CA SER A 21 -17.36 -34.47 -26.47
C SER A 21 -18.62 -33.59 -26.46
N GLY A 22 -18.40 -32.31 -26.77
CA GLY A 22 -19.27 -31.57 -27.68
C GLY A 22 -19.50 -30.09 -27.35
N GLY A 23 -18.76 -29.19 -28.01
CA GLY A 23 -19.28 -27.85 -28.35
C GLY A 23 -18.90 -26.67 -27.45
N SER A 24 -17.83 -25.98 -27.88
CA SER A 24 -17.57 -24.53 -27.82
C SER A 24 -18.28 -23.59 -26.82
N LYS A 25 -17.41 -22.80 -26.17
CA LYS A 25 -17.54 -21.35 -25.82
C LYS A 25 -18.20 -20.96 -24.48
N SER A 26 -17.30 -20.70 -23.53
CA SER A 26 -17.16 -19.41 -22.83
C SER A 26 -18.17 -19.04 -21.73
N GLY A 27 -17.79 -19.34 -20.48
CA GLY A 27 -17.96 -18.46 -19.31
C GLY A 27 -19.24 -18.60 -18.51
N GLY A 28 -19.29 -19.56 -17.56
CA GLY A 28 -20.16 -19.50 -16.39
C GLY A 28 -19.67 -18.38 -15.45
N GLU A 29 -20.51 -17.42 -15.06
CA GLU A 29 -21.60 -17.50 -14.06
C GLU A 29 -21.09 -17.28 -12.61
N THR A 30 -21.50 -16.13 -12.07
CA THR A 30 -22.09 -15.93 -10.74
C THR A 30 -21.70 -16.90 -9.62
N SER A 31 -21.13 -16.40 -8.52
CA SER A 31 -21.69 -16.63 -7.19
C SER A 31 -21.10 -15.69 -6.13
N GLN A 32 -22.01 -15.09 -5.38
CA GLN A 32 -21.79 -14.52 -4.06
C GLN A 32 -21.31 -15.63 -3.09
N THR A 33 -20.53 -15.26 -2.08
CA THR A 33 -20.68 -15.78 -0.71
C THR A 33 -20.08 -14.75 0.25
N GLU A 34 -20.87 -14.50 1.28
CA GLU A 34 -20.79 -13.42 2.26
C GLU A 34 -19.80 -13.68 3.41
N MET A 35 -19.55 -12.59 4.15
CA MET A 35 -19.26 -12.51 5.60
C MET A 35 -18.01 -13.21 6.15
N GLU A 36 -17.04 -12.37 6.54
CA GLU A 36 -16.45 -12.48 7.87
C GLU A 36 -16.69 -11.13 8.57
N ALA A 37 -17.41 -11.19 9.70
CA ALA A 37 -17.58 -10.08 10.61
C ALA A 37 -16.26 -9.79 11.33
N SER A 38 -15.94 -8.53 11.56
CA SER A 38 -15.32 -8.20 12.84
C SER A 38 -15.77 -6.83 13.32
N ALA A 39 -16.20 -6.86 14.57
CA ALA A 39 -16.49 -5.81 15.53
C ALA A 39 -16.26 -4.37 15.07
N GLY A 40 -17.25 -3.52 15.32
CA GLY A 40 -17.04 -2.07 15.38
C GLY A 40 -15.84 -1.78 16.28
N THR A 41 -14.72 -1.46 15.65
CA THR A 41 -13.55 -0.94 16.34
C THR A 41 -13.93 0.44 16.81
N GLU A 42 -13.75 0.69 18.10
CA GLU A 42 -13.72 2.05 18.63
C GLU A 42 -12.71 2.82 17.76
N GLN A 43 -13.22 3.80 17.01
CA GLN A 43 -12.51 4.50 15.96
C GLN A 43 -11.52 5.48 16.62
N HIS A 44 -10.32 5.01 16.94
CA HIS A 44 -9.18 5.90 17.13
C HIS A 44 -8.72 6.32 15.74
N ASP A 45 -9.21 7.46 15.27
CA ASP A 45 -8.85 8.07 14.00
C ASP A 45 -8.52 9.53 14.27
N GLU A 46 -7.28 9.92 14.00
CA GLU A 46 -6.75 11.25 14.22
C GLU A 46 -6.35 11.87 12.87
N HIS A 47 -6.63 13.17 12.72
CA HIS A 47 -6.18 13.93 11.56
C HIS A 47 -4.84 14.61 11.86
N ALA A 48 -3.91 14.51 10.92
CA ALA A 48 -2.66 15.24 10.93
C ALA A 48 -2.34 15.85 9.56
N VAL A 49 -1.45 16.83 9.58
CA VAL A 49 -0.89 17.48 8.40
C VAL A 49 0.62 17.32 8.43
N LEU A 50 1.21 16.99 7.29
CA LEU A 50 2.65 16.86 7.12
C LEU A 50 3.07 17.55 5.83
N GLY A 51 4.04 18.48 5.88
CA GLY A 51 4.64 19.03 4.68
C GLY A 51 5.37 17.92 3.92
N VAL A 52 5.08 17.80 2.62
CA VAL A 52 5.69 16.83 1.72
C VAL A 52 6.00 17.51 0.39
N GLN A 53 7.25 17.44 -0.02
CA GLN A 53 7.73 18.06 -1.24
C GLN A 53 7.24 17.30 -2.48
N GLY A 54 6.75 18.04 -3.47
CA GLY A 54 6.28 17.52 -4.76
C GLY A 54 6.03 18.67 -5.74
N LEU A 55 5.72 18.34 -7.00
CA LEU A 55 5.58 19.33 -8.08
C LEU A 55 4.24 19.30 -8.82
N CYS A 56 3.58 18.15 -8.91
CA CYS A 56 2.41 17.97 -9.78
C CYS A 56 1.53 16.79 -9.35
N ASP A 57 0.42 16.57 -10.05
CA ASP A 57 -0.55 15.51 -9.79
C ASP A 57 0.05 14.08 -9.84
N MET A 58 1.13 13.86 -10.60
CA MET A 58 1.84 12.58 -10.55
C MET A 58 2.56 12.38 -9.20
N CYS A 59 3.13 13.45 -8.64
CA CYS A 59 3.71 13.42 -7.30
C CYS A 59 2.61 13.17 -6.26
N LYS A 60 1.46 13.88 -6.38
CA LYS A 60 0.28 13.68 -5.53
C LYS A 60 -0.07 12.20 -5.39
N LYS A 61 -0.24 11.51 -6.52
CA LYS A 61 -0.60 10.09 -6.53
C LYS A 61 0.42 9.22 -5.80
N ASN A 62 1.72 9.42 -6.03
CA ASN A 62 2.76 8.60 -5.41
C ASN A 62 2.86 8.86 -3.90
N ILE A 63 2.80 10.13 -3.49
CA ILE A 63 2.83 10.54 -2.07
C ILE A 63 1.65 9.92 -1.32
N GLU A 64 0.43 10.08 -1.84
CA GLU A 64 -0.78 9.52 -1.21
C GLU A 64 -0.75 7.99 -1.17
N THR A 65 -0.23 7.34 -2.22
CA THR A 65 -0.09 5.88 -2.27
C THR A 65 0.90 5.39 -1.21
N ALA A 66 2.03 6.08 -1.05
CA ALA A 66 3.01 5.74 -0.02
C ALA A 66 2.45 5.91 1.39
N ALA A 67 1.73 7.00 1.65
CA ALA A 67 1.06 7.20 2.94
C ALA A 67 0.03 6.10 3.23
N LYS A 68 -0.87 5.81 2.27
CA LYS A 68 -1.90 4.75 2.40
C LYS A 68 -1.33 3.33 2.45
N SER A 69 -0.05 3.13 2.12
CA SER A 69 0.60 1.82 2.25
C SER A 69 0.97 1.47 3.70
N VAL A 70 0.93 2.45 4.60
CA VAL A 70 1.16 2.24 6.03
C VAL A 70 -0.14 1.77 6.69
N GLU A 71 -0.07 0.62 7.37
CA GLU A 71 -1.20 0.07 8.12
C GLU A 71 -1.69 1.08 9.16
N GLY A 72 -3.00 1.24 9.26
CA GLY A 72 -3.62 2.24 10.13
C GLY A 72 -3.87 3.60 9.49
N VAL A 73 -3.39 3.88 8.27
CA VAL A 73 -3.77 5.09 7.52
C VAL A 73 -5.11 4.88 6.82
N SER A 74 -6.10 5.71 7.14
CA SER A 74 -7.48 5.60 6.62
C SER A 74 -7.69 6.51 5.40
N THR A 75 -7.13 7.73 5.42
CA THR A 75 -7.19 8.67 4.30
C THR A 75 -5.84 9.36 4.09
N ALA A 76 -5.60 9.83 2.87
CA ALA A 76 -4.44 10.65 2.54
C ALA A 76 -4.80 11.47 1.30
N GLU A 77 -4.68 12.79 1.40
CA GLU A 77 -4.88 13.75 0.32
C GLU A 77 -3.76 14.80 0.33
N TRP A 78 -3.02 14.89 -0.76
CA TRP A 78 -1.92 15.86 -0.86
C TRP A 78 -2.35 17.09 -1.67
N ASP A 79 -2.13 18.27 -1.09
CA ASP A 79 -2.37 19.57 -1.70
C ASP A 79 -1.08 20.05 -2.38
N ALA A 80 -1.11 20.18 -3.72
CA ALA A 80 0.06 20.56 -4.50
C ALA A 80 0.44 22.04 -4.34
N GLU A 81 -0.54 22.90 -4.05
CA GLU A 81 -0.31 24.33 -3.89
C GLU A 81 0.38 24.62 -2.56
N LYS A 82 -0.06 23.94 -1.49
CA LYS A 82 0.51 24.07 -0.14
C LYS A 82 1.69 23.15 0.12
N LYS A 83 1.82 22.06 -0.66
CA LYS A 83 2.76 20.96 -0.44
C LYS A 83 2.54 20.27 0.91
N GLU A 84 1.28 20.06 1.24
CA GLU A 84 0.85 19.47 2.52
C GLU A 84 0.05 18.20 2.26
N LEU A 85 0.41 17.13 2.97
CA LEU A 85 -0.39 15.91 3.05
C LEU A 85 -1.34 16.01 4.23
N HIS A 86 -2.63 16.00 3.96
CA HIS A 86 -3.68 15.81 4.94
C HIS A 86 -4.01 14.32 5.03
N PHE A 87 -3.97 13.74 6.22
CA PHE A 87 -4.26 12.32 6.39
C PHE A 87 -4.94 12.03 7.71
N HIS A 88 -5.72 10.97 7.70
CA HIS A 88 -6.29 10.38 8.90
C HIS A 88 -5.63 9.03 9.17
N PHE A 89 -5.35 8.74 10.43
CA PHE A 89 -4.70 7.50 10.83
C PHE A 89 -5.12 7.06 12.23
N ASN A 90 -4.92 5.78 12.52
CA ASN A 90 -5.11 5.22 13.83
C ASN A 90 -3.81 5.30 14.65
N PRO A 91 -3.74 6.13 15.70
CA PRO A 91 -2.53 6.30 16.51
C PRO A 91 -2.13 5.07 17.34
N GLN A 92 -3.00 4.05 17.42
CA GLN A 92 -2.67 2.76 18.04
C GLN A 92 -1.97 1.80 17.07
N GLN A 93 -1.98 2.09 15.76
CA GLN A 93 -1.41 1.22 14.72
C GLN A 93 -0.16 1.84 14.06
N THR A 94 -0.14 3.17 13.93
CA THR A 94 0.98 3.91 13.33
C THR A 94 1.11 5.29 13.95
N ASP A 95 2.17 6.01 13.59
CA ASP A 95 2.40 7.40 13.94
C ASP A 95 2.85 8.22 12.71
N ILE A 96 2.98 9.54 12.91
CA ILE A 96 3.41 10.47 11.86
C ILE A 96 4.84 10.16 11.37
N ASP A 97 5.71 9.65 12.24
CA ASP A 97 7.11 9.34 11.88
C ASP A 97 7.19 8.12 10.95
N ALA A 98 6.37 7.09 11.19
CA ALA A 98 6.29 5.92 10.31
C ALA A 98 5.75 6.29 8.93
N ILE A 99 4.70 7.12 8.87
CA ILE A 99 4.12 7.62 7.62
C ILE A 99 5.13 8.48 6.86
N SER A 100 5.80 9.39 7.57
CA SER A 100 6.86 10.23 7.02
C SER A 100 8.00 9.41 6.40
N LYS A 101 8.49 8.39 7.11
CA LYS A 101 9.53 7.49 6.60
C LYS A 101 9.08 6.70 5.37
N ALA A 102 7.83 6.26 5.32
CA ALA A 102 7.29 5.56 4.14
C ALA A 102 7.30 6.47 2.90
N ILE A 103 6.95 7.74 3.07
CA ILE A 103 6.97 8.75 1.99
C ILE A 103 8.42 9.08 1.57
N ALA A 104 9.32 9.29 2.52
CA ALA A 104 10.75 9.47 2.24
C ALA A 104 11.36 8.26 1.54
N GLY A 105 10.93 7.05 1.90
CA GLY A 105 11.35 5.79 1.31
C GLY A 105 10.94 5.60 -0.16
N VAL A 106 10.02 6.40 -0.68
CA VAL A 106 9.68 6.44 -2.12
C VAL A 106 10.21 7.69 -2.83
N GLY A 107 11.03 8.49 -2.16
CA GLY A 107 11.80 9.57 -2.78
C GLY A 107 11.31 10.99 -2.49
N TYR A 108 10.24 11.18 -1.72
CA TYR A 108 9.69 12.51 -1.41
C TYR A 108 10.07 12.95 0.00
N ASP A 109 10.69 14.12 0.10
CA ASP A 109 11.01 14.74 1.39
C ASP A 109 9.76 15.13 2.12
N THR A 110 9.78 14.94 3.42
CA THR A 110 8.79 15.47 4.33
C THR A 110 9.44 16.48 5.28
N ASP A 111 8.63 17.16 6.09
CA ASP A 111 9.15 18.04 7.16
C ASP A 111 9.98 17.29 8.21
N ARG A 112 9.87 15.96 8.29
CA ARG A 112 10.48 15.14 9.34
C ARG A 112 11.60 14.24 8.82
N ASP A 113 11.46 13.73 7.60
CA ASP A 113 12.41 12.78 7.00
C ASP A 113 12.76 13.22 5.57
N LYS A 114 14.06 13.21 5.27
CA LYS A 114 14.55 13.40 3.91
C LYS A 114 14.73 12.06 3.22
N ALA A 115 14.30 11.97 1.97
CA ALA A 115 14.64 10.85 1.12
C ALA A 115 16.17 10.78 0.94
N ASP A 116 16.74 9.58 1.00
CA ASP A 116 18.15 9.41 0.67
C ASP A 116 18.39 9.78 -0.79
N GLN A 117 19.65 10.12 -1.11
CA GLN A 117 19.99 10.62 -2.43
C GLN A 117 19.70 9.61 -3.54
N ALA A 118 19.93 8.31 -3.30
CA ALA A 118 19.72 7.29 -4.32
C ALA A 118 18.23 7.09 -4.62
N THR A 119 17.39 7.06 -3.59
CA THR A 119 15.93 6.96 -3.73
C THR A 119 15.35 8.19 -4.42
N TYR A 120 15.76 9.39 -4.01
CA TYR A 120 15.37 10.63 -4.70
C TYR A 120 15.83 10.63 -6.17
N ASP A 121 17.04 10.12 -6.45
CA ASP A 121 17.56 10.09 -7.81
C ASP A 121 16.87 9.08 -8.72
N ALA A 122 16.22 8.07 -8.14
CA ALA A 122 15.39 7.11 -8.85
C ALA A 122 14.01 7.68 -9.26
N LEU A 123 13.61 8.84 -8.73
CA LEU A 123 12.38 9.50 -9.17
C LEU A 123 12.44 9.86 -10.66
N PRO A 124 11.29 9.82 -11.36
CA PRO A 124 11.18 10.37 -12.71
C PRO A 124 11.70 11.82 -12.75
N ALA A 125 12.30 12.22 -13.88
CA ALA A 125 12.90 13.55 -14.01
C ALA A 125 11.92 14.69 -13.67
N CYS A 126 10.63 14.53 -13.99
CA CYS A 126 9.59 15.52 -13.68
C CYS A 126 9.20 15.59 -12.19
N CYS A 127 9.62 14.62 -11.36
CA CYS A 127 9.34 14.56 -9.93
C CYS A 127 10.51 15.07 -9.07
N LYS A 128 11.66 15.40 -9.69
CA LYS A 128 12.84 15.90 -8.98
C LYS A 128 12.71 17.39 -8.66
N TYR A 129 12.38 17.72 -7.41
CA TYR A 129 12.09 19.07 -6.93
C TYR A 129 13.24 19.81 -6.20
N ARG A 130 14.35 19.14 -5.89
CA ARG A 130 15.54 19.72 -5.23
C ARG A 130 16.49 20.45 -6.19
N GLY A 131 16.08 20.63 -7.46
CA GLY A 131 16.88 21.23 -8.53
C GLY A 131 16.87 22.75 -8.52
#